data_AF-A0A967K043-F1
#
_entry.id   AF-A0A967K043-F1
#
_cell.length_a   1.000
_cell.length_b   1.000
_cell.length_c   1.000
_cell.angle_alpha   90.00
_cell.angle_beta   90.00
_cell.angle_gamma   90.00
#
_symmetry.space_group_name_H-M   'P 1'
#
loop_
_entity.id
_entity.type
_entity.pdbx_description
1 polymer ?
#
loop_
_entity_poly.entity_id
_entity_poly.type
_entity_poly.pdbx_seq_one_letter_code
_entity_poly.pdbx_strand_id
1 'polypeptide(L)'
;PKFIMKSILRYAPFLGWYALRIGCVPVDRGRRAEAIRQMMRGVTDGTAPAGQLIIYPQGTRVAPGRHLPYKVGTAVLYHETGQSCVPAATN
;
A
#
# COMPACT_ATOMS: atom_id res chain seq x y z
N PRO A 1 -0.90 9.88 6.77
CA PRO A 1 -0.34 9.09 5.65
C PRO A 1 -0.58 7.60 5.91
N LYS A 2 -0.88 6.82 4.87
CA LYS A 2 -1.20 5.41 4.97
C LYS A 2 -0.32 4.61 4.03
N PHE A 3 0.04 3.40 4.42
CA PHE A 3 0.92 2.54 3.64
C PHE A 3 0.31 1.16 3.44
N ILE A 4 0.71 0.51 2.35
CA ILE A 4 0.48 -0.92 2.12
C ILE A 4 1.65 -1.68 2.74
N MET A 5 1.38 -2.43 3.80
CA MET A 5 2.42 -3.07 4.61
C MET A 5 2.27 -4.60 4.67
N LYS A 6 3.34 -5.32 5.02
CA LYS A 6 3.24 -6.77 5.23
C LYS A 6 2.27 -7.06 6.38
N SER A 7 1.38 -8.04 6.19
CA SER A 7 0.38 -8.40 7.21
C SER A 7 0.99 -8.66 8.59
N ILE A 8 2.15 -9.32 8.67
CA ILE A 8 2.83 -9.60 9.93
C ILE A 8 3.21 -8.36 10.76
N LEU A 9 3.36 -7.18 10.14
CA LEU A 9 3.73 -5.95 10.83
C LEU A 9 2.64 -5.43 11.78
N ARG A 10 1.40 -5.91 11.64
CA ARG A 10 0.31 -5.63 12.59
C ARG A 10 0.65 -6.06 14.03
N TYR A 11 1.54 -7.04 14.19
CA TYR A 11 1.95 -7.59 15.49
C TYR A 11 3.22 -6.95 16.03
N ALA A 12 3.90 -6.11 15.25
CA ALA A 12 5.07 -5.38 15.72
C ALA A 12 4.63 -4.31 16.74
N PRO A 13 5.18 -4.29 17.96
CA PRO A 13 4.80 -3.29 18.96
C PRO A 13 5.17 -1.89 18.47
N PHE A 14 4.38 -0.90 18.89
CA PHE A 14 4.43 0.50 18.46
C PHE A 14 4.15 0.72 16.97
N LEU A 15 4.92 0.11 16.07
CA LEU A 15 4.79 0.24 14.62
C LEU A 15 3.43 -0.27 14.13
N GLY A 16 3.05 -1.48 14.50
CA GLY A 16 1.79 -2.09 14.09
C GLY A 16 0.59 -1.34 14.64
N TRP A 17 0.65 -0.94 15.91
CA TRP A 17 -0.41 -0.17 16.56
C TRP A 17 -0.63 1.18 15.88
N TYR A 18 0.46 1.92 15.63
CA TYR A 18 0.41 3.19 14.95
C TYR A 18 -0.09 3.03 13.51
N ALA A 19 0.44 2.05 12.78
CA ALA A 19 0.04 1.78 11.41
C ALA A 19 -1.46 1.44 11.30
N LEU A 20 -2.00 0.62 12.20
CA LEU A 20 -3.43 0.32 12.23
C LEU A 20 -4.25 1.57 12.59
N ARG A 21 -3.78 2.38 13.55
CA ARG A 21 -4.48 3.60 13.98
C ARG A 21 -4.59 4.66 12.88
N ILE A 22 -3.59 4.79 12.01
CA ILE A 22 -3.62 5.73 10.88
C ILE A 22 -4.28 5.16 9.63
N GLY A 23 -4.72 3.89 9.65
CA GLY A 23 -5.40 3.25 8.52
C GLY A 23 -4.47 2.62 7.47
N CYS A 24 -3.26 2.18 7.85
CA CYS A 24 -2.43 1.36 6.95
C CYS A 24 -3.11 0.03 6.63
N VAL A 25 -2.91 -0.45 5.39
CA VAL A 25 -3.54 -1.67 4.90
C VAL A 25 -2.56 -2.83 4.99
N PRO A 26 -2.75 -3.80 5.91
CA PRO A 26 -1.95 -5.02 5.95
C PRO A 26 -2.33 -5.95 4.80
N VAL A 27 -1.34 -6.40 4.03
CA VAL A 27 -1.54 -7.34 2.92
C VAL A 27 -0.69 -8.60 3.06
N ASP A 28 -1.30 -9.73 2.72
CA ASP A 28 -0.61 -11.00 2.58
C ASP A 28 -0.03 -11.11 1.16
N ARG A 29 1.30 -11.02 1.06
CA ARG A 29 2.01 -11.00 -0.23
C ARG A 29 2.04 -12.37 -0.92
N GLY A 30 1.64 -13.45 -0.25
CA GLY A 30 1.52 -14.79 -0.84
C GLY A 30 0.29 -14.95 -1.74
N ARG A 31 -0.73 -14.10 -1.56
CA ARG A 31 -2.02 -14.21 -2.26
C ARG A 31 -2.31 -12.95 -3.07
N ARG A 32 -1.68 -12.82 -4.24
CA ARG A 32 -1.71 -11.60 -5.08
C ARG A 32 -3.11 -11.06 -5.38
N ALA A 33 -4.04 -11.91 -5.79
CA ALA A 33 -5.41 -11.49 -6.11
C ALA A 33 -6.20 -11.05 -4.86
N GLU A 34 -5.90 -11.64 -3.71
CA GLU A 34 -6.52 -11.27 -2.44
C GLU A 34 -5.96 -9.95 -1.90
N ALA A 35 -4.66 -9.71 -2.09
CA ALA A 35 -4.03 -8.45 -1.75
C ALA A 35 -4.67 -7.27 -2.48
N ILE A 36 -4.98 -7.39 -3.78
CA ILE A 36 -5.66 -6.32 -4.54
C ILE A 36 -7.04 -6.03 -3.95
N ARG A 37 -7.83 -7.06 -3.66
CA ARG A 37 -9.15 -6.89 -3.03
C ARG A 37 -9.06 -6.25 -1.65
N GLN A 38 -8.09 -6.65 -0.83
CA GLN A 38 -7.85 -6.07 0.49
C GLN A 38 -7.41 -4.60 0.39
N MET A 39 -6.55 -4.26 -0.56
CA MET A 39 -6.13 -2.89 -0.83
C MET A 39 -7.31 -2.04 -1.29
N MET A 40 -8.12 -2.51 -2.24
CA MET A 40 -9.31 -1.81 -2.71
C MET A 40 -10.27 -1.54 -1.57
N ARG A 41 -10.64 -2.57 -0.79
CA ARG A 41 -11.49 -2.40 0.40
C ARG A 41 -10.92 -1.37 1.38
N GLY A 42 -9.64 -1.47 1.72
CA GLY A 42 -9.02 -0.52 2.66
C GLY A 42 -8.99 0.94 2.18
N VAL A 43 -9.20 1.19 0.88
CA VAL A 43 -9.16 2.53 0.29
C VAL A 43 -10.56 3.06 -0.05
N THR A 44 -11.49 2.21 -0.48
CA THR A 44 -12.84 2.60 -0.90
C THR A 44 -13.90 2.42 0.20
N ASP A 45 -13.58 1.73 1.28
CA ASP A 45 -14.51 1.58 2.41
C ASP A 45 -14.79 2.97 3.01
N GLY A 46 -16.06 3.37 3.05
CA GLY A 46 -16.48 4.69 3.55
C GLY A 46 -16.15 4.93 5.02
N THR A 47 -15.74 3.89 5.74
CA THR A 47 -15.23 3.97 7.12
C THR A 47 -13.71 4.19 7.20
N ALA A 48 -13.00 4.14 6.07
CA ALA A 48 -11.56 4.33 6.05
C ALA A 48 -11.20 5.74 6.54
N PRO A 49 -10.28 5.90 7.51
CA PRO A 49 -9.87 7.22 8.00
C PRO A 49 -9.44 8.13 6.85
N ALA A 50 -9.66 9.45 6.89
CA ALA A 50 -9.14 10.33 5.85
C ALA A 50 -7.60 10.26 5.78
N GLY A 51 -7.02 10.35 4.58
CA GLY A 51 -5.58 10.52 4.42
C GLY A 51 -4.97 9.97 3.14
N GLN A 52 -3.78 10.45 2.81
CA GLN A 52 -3.01 10.08 1.62
C GLN A 52 -2.50 8.64 1.69
N LEU A 53 -2.73 7.87 0.63
CA LEU A 53 -2.17 6.55 0.42
C LEU A 53 -0.80 6.65 -0.27
N ILE A 54 0.20 5.96 0.27
CA ILE A 54 1.55 5.87 -0.29
C ILE A 54 1.83 4.42 -0.69
N ILE A 55 2.22 4.24 -1.95
CA ILE A 55 2.46 2.92 -2.55
C ILE A 55 3.86 2.87 -3.15
N TYR A 56 4.60 1.81 -2.84
CA TYR A 56 5.85 1.47 -3.53
C TYR A 56 5.55 0.44 -4.61
N PRO A 57 5.47 0.82 -5.90
CA PRO A 57 4.88 -0.01 -6.96
C PRO A 57 5.67 -1.28 -7.25
N GLN A 58 6.98 -1.32 -6.98
CA GLN A 58 7.81 -2.52 -7.10
C GLN A 58 7.51 -3.52 -5.97
N GLY A 59 6.99 -3.04 -4.83
CA GLY A 59 6.67 -3.83 -3.64
C GLY A 59 7.90 -4.44 -2.93
N THR A 60 9.11 -4.06 -3.33
CA THR A 60 10.38 -4.39 -2.68
C THR A 60 11.32 -3.21 -2.82
N ARG A 61 12.30 -3.10 -1.91
CA ARG A 61 13.38 -2.13 -2.02
C ARG A 61 14.21 -2.47 -3.26
N VAL A 62 14.56 -1.45 -4.02
CA VAL A 62 15.38 -1.55 -5.23
C VAL A 62 16.71 -0.84 -4.94
N ALA A 63 17.83 -1.48 -5.27
CA ALA A 63 19.13 -0.87 -5.04
C ALA A 63 19.35 0.34 -5.96
N PRO A 64 20.20 1.31 -5.58
CA PRO A 64 20.55 2.44 -6.43
C PRO A 64 21.03 1.99 -7.82
N GLY A 65 20.60 2.69 -8.86
CA GLY A 65 20.95 2.38 -10.26
C GLY A 65 20.26 1.14 -10.85
N ARG A 66 19.42 0.43 -10.09
CA ARG A 66 18.65 -0.72 -10.60
C ARG A 66 17.24 -0.29 -10.97
N HIS A 67 16.77 -0.78 -12.13
CA HIS A 67 15.37 -0.67 -12.53
C HIS A 67 14.65 -2.00 -12.32
N LEU A 68 13.44 -1.94 -11.76
CA LEU A 68 12.56 -3.08 -11.58
C LEU A 68 11.15 -2.71 -12.03
N PRO A 69 10.44 -3.60 -12.75
CA PRO A 69 9.08 -3.32 -13.22
C PRO A 69 8.11 -3.07 -12.06
N TYR A 70 7.11 -2.25 -12.34
CA TYR A 70 6.02 -1.97 -11.40
C TYR A 70 5.03 -3.12 -11.39
N LYS A 71 4.41 -3.38 -10.25
CA LYS A 71 3.36 -4.38 -10.12
C LYS A 71 2.03 -3.79 -10.57
N VAL A 72 1.24 -4.62 -11.26
CA VAL A 72 -0.08 -4.25 -11.79
C VAL A 72 -1.06 -3.72 -10.73
N GLY A 73 -0.93 -4.17 -9.48
CA GLY A 73 -1.86 -3.80 -8.40
C GLY A 73 -1.92 -2.29 -8.14
N THR A 74 -0.82 -1.55 -8.33
CA THR A 74 -0.82 -0.09 -8.21
C THR A 74 -1.61 0.58 -9.33
N ALA A 75 -1.48 0.09 -10.56
CA ALA A 75 -2.23 0.60 -11.70
C ALA A 75 -3.73 0.33 -11.56
N VAL A 76 -4.10 -0.86 -11.06
CA VAL A 76 -5.50 -1.19 -10.75
C VAL A 76 -6.07 -0.24 -9.70
N LEU A 77 -5.37 -0.02 -8.58
CA LEU A 77 -5.80 0.92 -7.55
C LEU A 77 -6.04 2.33 -8.11
N TYR A 78 -5.13 2.81 -8.97
CA TYR A 78 -5.28 4.13 -9.59
C TYR A 78 -6.52 4.21 -10.49
N HIS A 79 -6.69 3.22 -11.37
CA HIS A 79 -7.81 3.17 -12.30
C HIS A 79 -9.16 3.11 -11.58
N GLU A 80 -9.27 2.26 -10.55
CA GLU A 80 -10.53 2.03 -9.83
C GLU A 80 -10.88 3.17 -8.87
N THR A 81 -9.88 3.83 -8.27
CA THR A 81 -10.14 4.92 -7.31
C THR A 81 -10.33 6.27 -7.99
N GLY A 82 -9.78 6.46 -9.20
CA GLY A 82 -9.81 7.73 -9.92
C GLY A 82 -9.14 8.89 -9.17
N GLN A 83 -8.36 8.62 -8.11
CA GLN A 83 -7.74 9.66 -7.29
C GLN A 83 -6.48 10.21 -7.95
N SER A 84 -6.18 11.49 -7.68
CA SER A 84 -4.94 12.13 -8.13
C SER A 84 -3.71 11.36 -7.63
N CYS A 85 -2.85 10.98 -8.57
CA CYS A 85 -1.60 10.29 -8.28
C CYS A 85 -0.43 11.27 -8.38
N VAL A 86 0.36 11.37 -7.32
CA VAL A 86 1.57 12.22 -7.27
C VAL A 86 2.81 11.32 -7.29
N PRO A 87 3.60 11.31 -8.38
CA PRO A 87 4.84 10.56 -8.42
C PRO A 87 5.86 11.16 -7.46
N ALA A 88 6.55 10.30 -6.72
CA ALA A 88 7.61 10.68 -5.80
C ALA A 88 8.79 9.71 -5.93
N ALA A 89 9.99 10.20 -5.66
CA ALA A 89 11.22 9.41 -5.63
C ALA A 89 11.89 9.54 -4.25
N THR A 90 12.52 8.47 -3.81
CA THR A 90 13.37 8.43 -2.61
C THR A 90 14.83 8.34 -3.05
N ASN A 91 15.74 8.96 -2.30
CA ASN A 91 17.18 8.98 -2.56
C ASN A 91 17.86 7.62 -2.34
#